data_AF-A0A6B2G8C5-F1
#
_entry.id   AF-A0A6B2G8C5-F1
#
_cell.length_a   1.000
_cell.length_b   1.000
_cell.length_c   1.000
_cell.angle_alpha   90.00
_cell.angle_beta   90.00
_cell.angle_gamma   90.00
#
_symmetry.space_group_name_H-M   'P 1'
#
loop_
_entity.id
_entity.type
_entity.pdbx_description
1 polymer ?
#
loop_
_entity_poly.entity_id
_entity_poly.type
_entity_poly.pdbx_seq_one_letter_code
_entity_poly.pdbx_strand_id
1 'polypeptide(L)'
;RKFTDDKVRKIIELKKHLCEGTDKGFVVIDQKGIDPISLSMFAEAGILALRRAKRRNMERIVEACGGVAINSLEDLSSEVLGYAGSVSEFLLGEEKYTFVEDTPLSGSITILINGPTKFCLTQIKDALRDGLRAVNNAVSDGCLLPGGGAIEIALSQELIALSKNLNCKEQMGVSAFASALL
;
A
#
# COMPACT_ATOMS: atom_id res chain seq x y z
N ARG A 1 -5.57 -34.03 -13.22
CA ARG A 1 -6.89 -33.95 -12.57
C ARG A 1 -6.80 -34.44 -11.13
N LYS A 2 -6.47 -35.72 -10.87
CA LYS A 2 -6.16 -36.21 -9.49
C LYS A 2 -5.24 -35.27 -8.70
N PHE A 3 -4.14 -34.84 -9.33
CA PHE A 3 -3.18 -33.90 -8.73
C PHE A 3 -3.77 -32.55 -8.29
N THR A 4 -4.79 -32.02 -8.97
CA THR A 4 -5.43 -30.75 -8.60
C THR A 4 -6.41 -30.96 -7.45
N ASP A 5 -7.18 -32.05 -7.51
CA ASP A 5 -8.14 -32.40 -6.46
C ASP A 5 -7.41 -32.73 -5.14
N ASP A 6 -6.28 -33.42 -5.22
CA ASP A 6 -5.44 -33.74 -4.05
C ASP A 6 -4.87 -32.47 -3.40
N LYS A 7 -4.53 -31.46 -4.21
CA LYS A 7 -4.07 -30.14 -3.73
C LYS A 7 -5.16 -29.39 -2.96
N VAL A 8 -6.38 -29.38 -3.49
CA VAL A 8 -7.53 -28.75 -2.84
C VAL A 8 -7.85 -29.46 -1.53
N ARG A 9 -7.84 -30.80 -1.51
CA ARG A 9 -8.05 -31.58 -0.30
C ARG A 9 -7.04 -31.26 0.80
N LYS A 10 -5.74 -31.16 0.47
CA LYS A 10 -4.71 -30.75 1.43
C LYS A 10 -5.00 -29.40 2.08
N ILE A 11 -5.45 -28.41 1.29
CA ILE A 11 -5.82 -27.09 1.82
C ILE A 11 -7.04 -27.19 2.75
N ILE A 12 -8.04 -27.99 2.37
CA ILE A 12 -9.24 -28.21 3.20
C ILE A 12 -8.87 -28.93 4.50
N GLU A 13 -7.98 -29.91 4.46
CA GLU A 13 -7.46 -30.62 5.65
C GLU A 13 -6.72 -29.67 6.59
N LEU A 14 -5.85 -28.80 6.06
CA LEU A 14 -5.18 -27.78 6.85
C LEU A 14 -6.16 -26.80 7.49
N LYS A 15 -7.19 -26.38 6.74
CA LYS A 15 -8.26 -25.54 7.28
C LYS A 15 -9.00 -26.22 8.41
N LYS A 16 -9.30 -27.51 8.31
CA LYS A 16 -9.93 -28.27 9.40
C LYS A 16 -9.01 -28.30 10.63
N HIS A 17 -7.75 -28.65 10.46
CA HIS A 17 -6.78 -28.69 11.56
C HIS A 17 -6.61 -27.34 12.26
N LEU A 18 -6.66 -26.22 11.54
CA LEU A 18 -6.42 -24.89 12.11
C LEU A 18 -7.69 -24.20 12.63
N CYS A 19 -8.83 -24.45 12.00
CA CYS A 19 -10.08 -23.75 12.30
C CYS A 19 -11.06 -24.59 13.14
N GLU A 20 -10.77 -25.86 13.46
CA GLU A 20 -11.63 -26.68 14.32
C GLU A 20 -11.85 -26.00 15.70
N GLY A 21 -13.10 -25.63 15.98
CA GLY A 21 -13.50 -25.01 17.25
C GLY A 21 -13.24 -23.50 17.35
N THR A 22 -12.90 -22.82 16.25
CA THR A 22 -12.66 -21.36 16.24
C THR A 22 -13.56 -20.65 15.22
N ASP A 23 -13.91 -19.38 15.49
CA ASP A 23 -14.64 -18.51 14.54
C ASP A 23 -13.73 -17.95 13.41
N LYS A 24 -12.57 -18.58 13.17
CA LYS A 24 -11.60 -18.10 12.19
C LYS A 24 -11.99 -18.53 10.78
N GLY A 25 -12.14 -17.56 9.89
CA GLY A 25 -12.27 -17.79 8.45
C GLY A 25 -10.95 -18.20 7.80
N PHE A 26 -11.01 -18.82 6.63
CA PHE A 26 -9.83 -19.16 5.83
C PHE A 26 -10.01 -18.60 4.42
N VAL A 27 -8.98 -17.89 3.94
CA VAL A 27 -9.00 -17.22 2.63
C VAL A 27 -7.81 -17.71 1.81
N VAL A 28 -8.07 -18.09 0.56
CA VAL A 28 -7.07 -18.53 -0.40
C VAL A 28 -7.00 -17.50 -1.51
N ILE A 29 -5.81 -16.97 -1.79
CA ILE A 29 -5.60 -16.00 -2.86
C ILE A 29 -4.54 -16.58 -3.81
N ASP A 30 -4.95 -16.85 -5.05
CA ASP A 30 -4.07 -17.35 -6.10
C ASP A 30 -3.81 -16.29 -7.17
N GLN A 31 -2.56 -16.18 -7.60
CA GLN A 31 -2.16 -15.35 -8.73
C GLN A 31 -2.68 -15.93 -10.05
N LYS A 32 -2.77 -17.26 -10.15
CA LYS A 32 -3.26 -17.97 -11.33
C LYS A 32 -4.77 -18.23 -11.22
N GLY A 33 -5.29 -18.99 -12.18
CA GLY A 33 -6.69 -19.38 -12.20
C GLY A 33 -6.92 -20.61 -11.34
N ILE A 34 -8.02 -20.59 -10.58
CA ILE A 34 -8.59 -21.75 -9.91
C ILE A 34 -9.70 -22.30 -10.82
N ASP A 35 -9.75 -23.62 -10.99
CA ASP A 35 -10.80 -24.28 -11.77
C ASP A 35 -12.16 -24.24 -11.04
N PRO A 36 -13.28 -24.29 -11.77
CA PRO A 36 -14.61 -24.16 -11.17
C PRO A 36 -14.96 -25.23 -10.14
N ILE A 37 -14.48 -26.46 -10.31
CA ILE A 37 -14.78 -27.58 -9.40
C ILE A 37 -14.05 -27.36 -8.07
N SER A 38 -12.78 -26.97 -8.12
CA SER A 38 -12.01 -26.58 -6.94
C SER A 38 -12.65 -25.40 -6.19
N LEU A 39 -13.21 -24.42 -6.92
CA LEU A 39 -13.94 -23.30 -6.28
C LEU A 39 -15.20 -23.78 -5.54
N SER A 40 -15.96 -24.71 -6.13
CA SER A 40 -17.11 -25.32 -5.45
C SER A 40 -16.69 -26.08 -4.20
N MET A 41 -15.60 -26.84 -4.25
CA MET A 41 -15.04 -27.54 -3.08
C MET A 41 -14.58 -26.56 -1.98
N PHE A 42 -13.97 -25.44 -2.34
CA PHE A 42 -13.61 -24.39 -1.38
C PHE A 42 -14.85 -23.74 -0.76
N ALA A 43 -15.87 -23.45 -1.56
CA ALA A 43 -17.12 -22.87 -1.08
C ALA A 43 -17.86 -23.82 -0.11
N GLU A 44 -17.94 -25.12 -0.43
CA GLU A 44 -18.48 -26.15 0.47
C GLU A 44 -17.70 -26.25 1.78
N ALA A 45 -16.38 -26.06 1.73
CA ALA A 45 -15.53 -26.02 2.91
C ALA A 45 -15.58 -24.66 3.66
N GLY A 46 -16.34 -23.68 3.18
CA GLY A 46 -16.42 -22.33 3.77
C GLY A 46 -15.13 -21.51 3.62
N ILE A 47 -14.38 -21.73 2.54
CA ILE A 47 -13.12 -21.04 2.22
C ILE A 47 -13.39 -20.00 1.12
N LEU A 48 -13.06 -18.74 1.36
CA LEU A 48 -13.12 -17.71 0.33
C LEU A 48 -11.90 -17.84 -0.60
N ALA A 49 -12.13 -18.20 -1.86
CA ALA A 49 -11.06 -18.38 -2.84
C ALA A 49 -11.07 -17.25 -3.90
N LEU A 50 -10.06 -16.40 -3.86
CA LEU A 50 -9.79 -15.37 -4.87
C LEU A 50 -8.86 -15.93 -5.95
N ARG A 51 -9.35 -15.92 -7.19
CA ARG A 51 -8.56 -16.34 -8.37
C ARG A 51 -8.03 -15.13 -9.13
N ARG A 52 -6.91 -15.31 -9.83
CA ARG A 52 -6.30 -14.32 -10.74
C ARG A 52 -5.94 -13.00 -10.05
N ALA A 53 -5.42 -13.06 -8.83
CA ALA A 53 -4.89 -11.89 -8.15
C ALA A 53 -3.70 -11.32 -8.92
N LYS A 54 -3.64 -9.99 -9.06
CA LYS A 54 -2.48 -9.32 -9.67
C LYS A 54 -1.26 -9.51 -8.77
N ARG A 55 -0.10 -9.77 -9.37
CA ARG A 55 1.18 -9.95 -8.63
C ARG A 55 1.45 -8.82 -7.61
N ARG A 56 1.25 -7.57 -8.02
CA ARG A 56 1.41 -6.39 -7.15
C ARG A 56 0.54 -6.42 -5.89
N ASN A 57 -0.63 -7.06 -5.95
CA ASN A 57 -1.53 -7.17 -4.80
C ASN A 57 -1.07 -8.30 -3.88
N MET A 58 -0.55 -9.40 -4.44
CA MET A 58 0.02 -10.50 -3.64
C MET A 58 1.19 -10.03 -2.78
N GLU A 59 2.10 -9.25 -3.36
CA GLU A 59 3.25 -8.68 -2.64
C GLU A 59 2.79 -7.79 -1.46
N ARG A 60 1.76 -6.95 -1.68
CA ARG A 60 1.19 -6.09 -0.64
C ARG A 60 0.44 -6.85 0.46
N ILE A 61 -0.29 -7.90 0.10
CA ILE A 61 -1.03 -8.73 1.08
C ILE A 61 -0.05 -9.48 1.98
N VAL A 62 1.07 -9.94 1.43
CA VAL A 62 2.15 -10.55 2.21
C VAL A 62 2.72 -9.56 3.23
N GLU A 63 3.01 -8.32 2.80
CA GLU A 63 3.51 -7.26 3.69
C GLU A 63 2.49 -6.82 4.75
N ALA A 64 1.19 -6.83 4.43
CA ALA A 64 0.13 -6.45 5.37
C ALA A 64 -0.18 -7.58 6.37
N CYS A 65 -0.35 -8.81 5.91
CA CYS A 65 -0.83 -9.92 6.73
C CYS A 65 0.31 -10.72 7.41
N GLY A 66 1.56 -10.62 6.94
CA GLY A 66 2.71 -11.29 7.54
C GLY A 66 2.94 -12.75 7.15
N GLY A 67 2.38 -13.21 6.04
CA GLY A 67 2.60 -14.56 5.51
C GLY A 67 3.70 -14.62 4.45
N VAL A 68 3.95 -15.80 3.87
CA VAL A 68 4.86 -15.96 2.72
C VAL A 68 4.11 -16.51 1.52
N ALA A 69 4.34 -15.93 0.34
CA ALA A 69 3.78 -16.44 -0.90
C ALA A 69 4.49 -17.75 -1.30
N ILE A 70 3.73 -18.83 -1.38
CA ILE A 70 4.24 -20.16 -1.74
C ILE A 70 3.99 -20.49 -3.22
N ASN A 71 4.91 -21.25 -3.81
CA ASN A 71 4.77 -21.77 -5.18
C ASN A 71 4.33 -23.24 -5.21
N SER A 72 4.69 -24.01 -4.19
CA SER A 72 4.30 -25.40 -4.00
C SER A 72 3.43 -25.55 -2.76
N LEU A 73 2.46 -26.46 -2.82
CA LEU A 73 1.58 -26.79 -1.69
C LEU A 73 2.21 -27.79 -0.72
N GLU A 74 3.40 -28.30 -1.04
CA GLU A 74 4.19 -29.14 -0.12
C GLU A 74 4.82 -28.30 0.99
N ASP A 75 5.11 -27.02 0.70
CA ASP A 75 5.67 -26.06 1.65
C ASP A 75 4.59 -25.34 2.49
N LEU A 76 3.32 -25.76 2.34
CA LEU A 76 2.21 -25.13 3.04
C LEU A 76 2.20 -25.60 4.50
N SER A 77 2.73 -24.76 5.40
CA SER A 77 2.71 -24.95 6.84
C SER A 77 1.91 -23.84 7.54
N SER A 78 1.57 -24.04 8.82
CA SER A 78 0.88 -23.04 9.63
C SER A 78 1.70 -21.76 9.86
N GLU A 79 3.03 -21.85 9.78
CA GLU A 79 3.95 -20.71 9.99
C GLU A 79 3.97 -19.74 8.80
N VAL A 80 3.61 -20.23 7.61
CA VAL A 80 3.64 -19.46 6.37
C VAL A 80 2.35 -18.63 6.17
N LEU A 81 1.32 -18.90 6.96
CA LEU A 81 0.03 -18.23 6.85
C LEU A 81 0.07 -16.82 7.43
N GLY A 82 -0.49 -15.87 6.68
CA GLY A 82 -0.74 -14.51 7.18
C GLY A 82 -2.03 -14.42 7.98
N TYR A 83 -2.15 -13.38 8.80
CA TYR A 83 -3.35 -13.09 9.58
C TYR A 83 -4.02 -11.79 9.11
N ALA A 84 -5.34 -11.80 9.07
CA ALA A 84 -6.19 -10.63 8.85
C ALA A 84 -7.37 -10.70 9.82
N GLY A 85 -7.75 -9.58 10.42
CA GLY A 85 -8.87 -9.57 11.36
C GLY A 85 -10.22 -9.63 10.67
N SER A 86 -10.39 -8.96 9.52
CA SER A 86 -11.61 -9.05 8.74
C SER A 86 -11.36 -9.10 7.23
N VAL A 87 -12.17 -9.91 6.54
CA VAL A 87 -12.19 -10.00 5.08
C VAL A 87 -13.62 -9.90 4.60
N SER A 88 -13.94 -8.84 3.88
CA SER A 88 -15.31 -8.53 3.44
C SER A 88 -15.36 -8.19 1.96
N GLU A 89 -16.41 -8.65 1.29
CA GLU A 89 -16.71 -8.24 -0.08
C GLU A 89 -17.70 -7.06 -0.05
N PHE A 90 -17.31 -5.94 -0.68
CA PHE A 90 -18.18 -4.79 -0.89
C PHE A 90 -18.42 -4.58 -2.38
N LEU A 91 -19.65 -4.24 -2.72
CA LEU A 91 -20.07 -3.94 -4.08
C LEU A 91 -20.07 -2.41 -4.27
N LEU A 92 -19.20 -1.92 -5.14
CA LEU A 92 -19.06 -0.50 -5.46
C LEU A 92 -19.41 -0.29 -6.94
N GLY A 93 -20.60 0.25 -7.18
CA GLY A 93 -21.15 0.34 -8.53
C GLY A 93 -21.46 -1.06 -9.08
N GLU A 94 -20.81 -1.43 -10.19
CA GLU A 94 -20.96 -2.76 -10.81
C GLU A 94 -19.80 -3.71 -10.45
N GLU A 95 -18.79 -3.23 -9.74
CA GLU A 95 -17.58 -3.98 -9.41
C GLU A 95 -17.60 -4.46 -7.96
N LYS A 96 -17.08 -5.67 -7.76
CA LYS A 96 -16.90 -6.28 -6.44
C LYS A 96 -15.47 -6.10 -5.98
N TYR A 97 -15.31 -5.60 -4.76
CA TYR A 97 -14.03 -5.36 -4.11
C TYR A 97 -13.93 -6.21 -2.85
N THR A 98 -12.81 -6.88 -2.66
CA THR A 98 -12.51 -7.57 -1.40
C THR A 98 -11.58 -6.69 -0.56
N PHE A 99 -12.04 -6.35 0.63
CA PHE A 99 -11.28 -5.60 1.62
C PHE A 99 -10.70 -6.57 2.63
N VAL A 100 -9.43 -6.38 2.94
CA VAL A 100 -8.69 -7.14 3.95
C VAL A 100 -8.22 -6.10 4.96
N GLU A 101 -8.82 -6.13 6.15
CA GLU A 101 -8.64 -5.12 7.18
C GLU A 101 -8.15 -5.78 8.48
N ASP A 102 -7.76 -4.95 9.45
CA ASP A 102 -7.22 -5.40 10.75
C ASP A 102 -6.03 -6.35 10.61
N THR A 103 -5.08 -5.99 9.74
CA THR A 103 -3.86 -6.77 9.55
C THR A 103 -2.84 -6.43 10.64
N PRO A 104 -2.11 -7.42 11.18
CA PRO A 104 -1.22 -7.22 12.32
C PRO A 104 0.03 -6.42 11.94
N LEU A 105 0.43 -6.45 10.66
CA LEU A 105 1.56 -5.68 10.15
C LEU A 105 1.06 -4.48 9.36
N SER A 106 1.68 -3.33 9.61
CA SER A 106 1.39 -2.05 8.96
C SER A 106 2.25 -1.81 7.70
N GLY A 107 2.88 -2.85 7.17
CA GLY A 107 3.86 -2.73 6.08
C GLY A 107 3.26 -2.24 4.76
N SER A 108 1.98 -2.54 4.52
CA SER A 108 1.26 -2.11 3.33
C SER A 108 -0.15 -1.67 3.68
N ILE A 109 -0.54 -0.48 3.24
CA ILE A 109 -1.88 0.08 3.43
C ILE A 109 -2.43 0.48 2.07
N THR A 110 -3.73 0.28 1.86
CA THR A 110 -4.43 0.69 0.63
C THR A 110 -5.43 1.78 0.94
N ILE A 111 -5.35 2.88 0.19
CA ILE A 111 -6.36 3.95 0.21
C ILE A 111 -7.21 3.80 -1.05
N LEU A 112 -8.51 3.58 -0.87
CA LEU A 112 -9.47 3.57 -1.96
C LEU A 112 -9.97 4.99 -2.24
N ILE A 113 -9.85 5.44 -3.49
CA ILE A 113 -10.29 6.77 -3.92
C ILE A 113 -11.42 6.59 -4.93
N ASN A 114 -12.59 7.14 -4.60
CA ASN A 114 -13.74 7.22 -5.50
C ASN A 114 -13.90 8.65 -5.99
N GLY A 115 -14.24 8.83 -7.26
CA GLY A 115 -14.36 10.14 -7.90
C GLY A 115 -15.21 10.08 -9.16
N PRO A 116 -15.89 11.19 -9.52
CA PRO A 116 -16.88 11.22 -10.60
C PRO A 116 -16.24 11.15 -11.99
N THR A 117 -15.01 11.64 -12.15
CA THR A 117 -14.29 11.66 -13.42
C THR A 117 -12.87 11.11 -13.24
N LYS A 118 -12.33 10.51 -14.30
CA LYS A 118 -10.94 10.02 -14.32
C LYS A 118 -9.92 11.13 -14.04
N PHE A 119 -10.20 12.35 -14.52
CA PHE A 119 -9.34 13.50 -14.27
C PHE A 119 -9.27 13.83 -12.77
N CYS A 120 -10.42 13.89 -12.09
CA CYS A 120 -10.48 14.14 -10.66
C CYS A 120 -9.76 13.04 -9.85
N LEU A 121 -9.95 11.77 -10.23
CA LEU A 121 -9.24 10.65 -9.62
C LEU A 121 -7.71 10.78 -9.72
N THR A 122 -7.18 11.17 -10.89
CA THR A 122 -5.75 11.39 -11.07
C THR A 122 -5.25 12.55 -10.20
N GLN A 123 -5.99 13.66 -10.15
CA GLN A 123 -5.61 14.80 -9.30
C GLN A 123 -5.58 14.45 -7.81
N ILE A 124 -6.59 13.74 -7.32
CA ILE A 124 -6.63 13.32 -5.90
C ILE A 124 -5.48 12.34 -5.60
N LYS A 125 -5.22 11.40 -6.51
CA LYS A 125 -4.11 10.45 -6.37
C LYS A 125 -2.76 11.17 -6.30
N ASP A 126 -2.54 12.16 -7.16
CA ASP A 126 -1.29 12.92 -7.19
C ASP A 126 -1.17 13.79 -5.93
N ALA A 127 -2.24 14.48 -5.53
CA ALA A 127 -2.27 15.27 -4.29
C ALA A 127 -1.99 14.43 -3.03
N LEU A 128 -2.57 13.23 -2.93
CA LEU A 128 -2.29 12.30 -1.82
C LEU A 128 -0.83 11.84 -1.83
N ARG A 129 -0.28 11.55 -3.01
CA ARG A 129 1.11 11.13 -3.15
C ARG A 129 2.08 12.24 -2.71
N ASP A 130 1.81 13.47 -3.11
CA ASP A 130 2.62 14.63 -2.73
C ASP A 130 2.49 14.94 -1.24
N GLY A 131 1.28 14.86 -0.68
CA GLY A 131 1.03 15.02 0.75
C GLY A 131 1.76 13.98 1.60
N LEU A 132 1.67 12.70 1.24
CA LEU A 132 2.39 11.62 1.94
C LEU A 132 3.90 11.80 1.86
N ARG A 133 4.42 12.28 0.72
CA ARG A 133 5.84 12.56 0.56
C ARG A 133 6.28 13.73 1.43
N ALA A 134 5.49 14.79 1.51
CA ALA A 134 5.78 15.93 2.39
C ALA A 134 5.82 15.51 3.86
N VAL A 135 4.87 14.69 4.31
CA VAL A 135 4.87 14.14 5.68
C VAL A 135 6.11 13.26 5.92
N ASN A 136 6.44 12.39 4.97
CA ASN A 136 7.62 11.53 5.09
C ASN A 136 8.92 12.35 5.18
N ASN A 137 9.06 13.41 4.38
CA ASN A 137 10.20 14.31 4.46
C ASN A 137 10.24 15.03 5.81
N ALA A 138 9.11 15.55 6.30
CA ALA A 138 9.04 16.21 7.61
C ALA A 138 9.46 15.28 8.77
N VAL A 139 9.04 14.01 8.73
CA VAL A 139 9.43 12.99 9.72
C VAL A 139 10.91 12.64 9.59
N SER A 140 11.45 12.59 8.37
CA SER A 140 12.86 12.25 8.11
C SER A 140 13.83 13.39 8.48
N ASP A 141 13.47 14.63 8.15
CA ASP A 141 14.31 15.82 8.36
C ASP A 141 14.23 16.31 9.81
N GLY A 142 13.10 16.11 10.48
CA GLY A 142 12.88 16.53 11.88
C GLY A 142 12.77 18.05 12.07
N CYS A 143 12.74 18.82 10.98
CA CYS A 143 12.58 20.27 11.00
C CYS A 143 11.59 20.73 9.92
N LEU A 144 11.04 21.93 10.11
CA LEU A 144 10.08 22.55 9.20
C LEU A 144 10.49 23.98 8.94
N LEU A 145 10.22 24.46 7.74
CA LEU A 145 10.43 25.86 7.36
C LEU A 145 9.09 26.53 7.02
N PRO A 146 8.93 27.83 7.31
CA PRO A 146 7.71 28.56 6.98
C PRO A 146 7.57 28.75 5.46
N GLY A 147 6.44 28.35 4.89
CA GLY A 147 6.19 28.52 3.45
C GLY A 147 5.72 29.92 3.05
N GLY A 148 5.18 30.04 1.84
CA GLY A 148 4.52 31.27 1.36
C GLY A 148 5.48 32.44 1.09
N GLY A 149 6.72 32.16 0.68
CA GLY A 149 7.72 33.19 0.42
C GLY A 149 8.47 33.67 1.67
N ALA A 150 8.14 33.16 2.87
CA ALA A 150 8.73 33.65 4.11
C ALA A 150 10.25 33.38 4.19
N ILE A 151 10.68 32.19 3.75
CA ILE A 151 12.10 31.82 3.70
C ILE A 151 12.82 32.70 2.67
N GLU A 152 12.21 32.87 1.50
CA GLU A 152 12.76 33.63 0.39
C GLU A 152 12.99 35.10 0.78
N ILE A 153 12.02 35.70 1.48
CA ILE A 153 12.15 37.07 2.02
C ILE A 153 13.24 37.14 3.10
N ALA A 154 13.27 36.19 4.04
CA ALA A 154 14.28 36.17 5.10
C ALA A 154 15.69 36.01 4.53
N LEU A 155 15.87 35.12 3.55
CA LEU A 155 17.14 34.92 2.84
C LEU A 155 17.54 36.17 2.04
N SER A 156 16.61 36.80 1.33
CA SER A 156 16.88 38.04 0.58
C SER A 156 17.39 39.15 1.51
N GLN A 157 16.77 39.33 2.67
CA GLN A 157 17.21 40.32 3.66
C GLN A 157 18.62 40.03 4.19
N GLU A 158 18.92 38.77 4.52
CA GLU A 158 20.25 38.41 5.00
C GLU A 158 21.33 38.51 3.93
N LEU A 159 21.01 38.14 2.68
CA LEU A 159 21.93 38.28 1.55
C LEU A 159 22.24 39.76 1.25
N ILE A 160 21.24 40.65 1.34
CA ILE A 160 21.46 42.09 1.21
C ILE A 160 22.36 42.60 2.34
N ALA A 161 22.16 42.15 3.58
CA ALA A 161 23.03 42.51 4.70
C ALA A 161 24.47 42.04 4.49
N LEU A 162 24.67 40.79 4.05
CA LEU A 162 25.97 40.22 3.68
C LEU A 162 26.65 40.99 2.54
N SER A 163 25.89 41.41 1.52
CA SER A 163 26.44 42.10 0.35
C SER A 163 27.19 43.38 0.71
N LYS A 164 26.81 44.06 1.80
CA LYS A 164 27.45 45.29 2.28
C LYS A 164 28.89 45.07 2.77
N ASN A 165 29.25 43.84 3.12
CA ASN A 165 30.57 43.47 3.62
C ASN A 165 31.47 42.85 2.54
N LEU A 166 30.98 42.72 1.30
CA LEU A 166 31.69 42.08 0.19
C LEU A 166 32.35 43.09 -0.75
N ASN A 167 33.29 42.60 -1.56
CA ASN A 167 33.95 43.39 -2.58
C ASN A 167 33.01 43.69 -3.76
N CYS A 168 33.28 44.79 -4.47
CA CYS A 168 32.38 45.39 -5.47
C CYS A 168 31.83 44.42 -6.54
N LYS A 169 32.62 43.45 -7.02
CA LYS A 169 32.15 42.45 -8.01
C LYS A 169 31.20 41.40 -7.40
N GLU A 170 31.53 40.90 -6.22
CA GLU A 170 30.73 39.87 -5.52
C GLU A 170 29.44 40.49 -4.98
N GLN A 171 29.50 41.73 -4.50
CA GLN A 171 28.36 42.50 -4.02
C GLN A 171 27.25 42.58 -5.08
N MET A 172 27.59 42.87 -6.34
CA MET A 172 26.62 42.90 -7.44
C MET A 172 25.97 41.54 -7.68
N GLY A 173 26.74 40.46 -7.63
CA GLY A 173 26.23 39.11 -7.80
C GLY A 173 25.28 38.69 -6.67
N VAL A 174 25.68 38.93 -5.41
CA VAL A 174 24.86 38.62 -4.24
C VAL A 174 23.59 39.46 -4.21
N SER A 175 23.68 40.75 -4.53
CA SER A 175 22.50 41.61 -4.62
C SER A 175 21.54 41.16 -5.72
N ALA A 176 22.04 40.76 -6.89
CA ALA A 176 21.20 40.25 -7.96
C ALA A 176 20.50 38.94 -7.56
N PHE A 177 21.21 38.05 -6.86
CA PHE A 177 20.61 36.81 -6.35
C PHE A 177 19.57 37.07 -5.26
N ALA A 178 19.83 37.98 -4.33
CA ALA A 178 18.87 38.39 -3.30
C ALA A 178 17.60 38.98 -3.91
N SER A 179 17.72 39.77 -4.99
CA SER A 179 16.58 40.28 -5.73
C SER A 179 15.83 39.21 -6.52
N ALA A 180 16.52 38.17 -7.01
CA ALA A 180 15.90 37.07 -7.75
C ALA A 180 15.11 36.10 -6.86
N LEU A 181 15.32 36.13 -5.53
CA LEU A 181 14.52 35.39 -4.56
C LEU A 181 13.15 36.05 -4.28
N LEU A 182 12.95 37.30 -4.68
CA LEU A 182 11.70 38.06 -4.50
C LEU A 182 10.87 38.08 -5.79
#